data_AF-A0A954TKT4-F1
#
_entry.id   AF-A0A954TKT4-F1
#
_cell.length_a   1.000
_cell.length_b   1.000
_cell.length_c   1.000
_cell.angle_alpha   90.00
_cell.angle_beta   90.00
_cell.angle_gamma   90.00
#
_symmetry.space_group_name_H-M   'P 1'
#
loop_
_entity.id
_entity.type
_entity.pdbx_description
1 polymer ?
#
loop_
_entity_poly.entity_id
_entity_poly.type
_entity_poly.pdbx_seq_one_letter_code
_entity_poly.pdbx_strand_id
1 'polypeptide(L)'
;VYPSRFSEAETLPIEMSLKAFRTYKGDIVTGVQGEIILKNPNGRVESERIGFIVKEFAVDRREIPRKLSGTRDGQPTELDIFEDLVSEDGQLQVVVRCLDSGQYFGMAQPDLYLRAGDSTFGWNMFKGFLGIWMQMVLIICLGVMFSTFLSGPVAMVATMTCLLLGFFGNLALDVATGDTPGGGPIESLIRMPLQTGAMIELDLGNQVLETTIRVVDQGIMYTLVSVFQAIPRFGQFNTGDFVAYGFNIAGSLVARHLTMTLAYFLLTSIIAYFFLKTRELAAA
;
A
#
# COMPACT_ATOMS: atom_id res chain seq x y z
N VAL A 1 -18.24 -4.28 -5.66
CA VAL A 1 -19.42 -3.46 -5.33
C VAL A 1 -20.55 -4.44 -5.07
N TYR A 2 -20.83 -4.73 -3.80
CA TYR A 2 -21.92 -5.64 -3.45
C TYR A 2 -23.10 -4.82 -2.96
N PRO A 3 -24.35 -5.16 -3.35
CA PRO A 3 -25.54 -4.45 -2.89
C PRO A 3 -25.58 -4.35 -1.37
N SER A 4 -25.21 -5.41 -0.63
CA SER A 4 -25.20 -5.43 0.84
C SER A 4 -24.29 -4.40 1.52
N ARG A 5 -23.32 -3.81 0.81
CA ARG A 5 -22.48 -2.73 1.34
C ARG A 5 -23.02 -1.34 1.05
N PHE A 6 -23.97 -1.22 0.12
CA PHE A 6 -24.54 0.05 -0.33
C PHE A 6 -26.08 0.03 -0.28
N SER A 7 -26.70 -1.00 0.30
CA SER A 7 -28.12 -1.35 0.11
C SER A 7 -29.11 -0.36 0.69
N GLU A 8 -28.65 0.49 1.60
CA GLU A 8 -29.47 1.56 2.20
C GLU A 8 -29.34 2.89 1.45
N ALA A 9 -28.41 2.99 0.49
CA ALA A 9 -28.18 4.21 -0.26
C ALA A 9 -28.91 4.17 -1.61
N GLU A 10 -29.85 5.10 -1.81
CA GLU A 10 -30.45 5.40 -3.12
C GLU A 10 -29.44 6.00 -4.10
N THR A 11 -28.21 6.27 -3.62
CA THR A 11 -27.11 6.85 -4.37
C THR A 11 -25.83 6.03 -4.17
N LEU A 12 -24.97 6.00 -5.19
CA LEU A 12 -23.60 5.51 -5.12
C LEU A 12 -22.68 6.71 -4.84
N PRO A 13 -22.11 6.84 -3.63
CA PRO A 13 -21.22 7.95 -3.32
C PRO A 13 -19.83 7.67 -3.92
N ILE A 14 -19.39 8.57 -4.80
CA ILE A 14 -18.05 8.58 -5.38
C ILE A 14 -17.30 9.79 -4.83
N GLU A 15 -16.12 9.54 -4.27
CA GLU A 15 -15.18 10.60 -3.90
C GLU A 15 -13.99 10.55 -4.85
N MET A 16 -13.62 11.71 -5.39
CA MET A 16 -12.48 11.86 -6.29
C MET A 16 -11.58 13.02 -5.89
N SER A 17 -10.27 12.82 -5.98
CA SER A 17 -9.26 13.88 -5.81
C SER A 17 -8.47 14.02 -7.11
N LEU A 18 -8.88 14.97 -7.94
CA LEU A 18 -8.30 15.14 -9.28
C LEU A 18 -7.38 16.36 -9.29
N LYS A 19 -6.21 16.22 -9.92
CA LYS A 19 -5.34 17.35 -10.25
C LYS A 19 -5.51 17.68 -11.71
N ALA A 20 -5.70 18.96 -12.04
CA ALA A 20 -5.71 19.37 -13.44
C ALA A 20 -4.30 19.82 -13.85
N PHE A 21 -3.85 19.37 -15.01
CA PHE A 21 -2.64 19.85 -15.66
C PHE A 21 -3.04 20.68 -16.87
N ARG A 22 -2.68 21.96 -16.86
CA ARG A 22 -2.98 22.90 -17.94
C ARG A 22 -1.71 23.17 -18.74
N THR A 23 -1.70 22.79 -20.01
CA THR A 23 -0.54 22.99 -20.90
C THR A 23 -0.34 24.47 -21.25
N TYR A 24 -1.42 25.24 -21.31
CA TYR A 24 -1.39 26.68 -21.56
C TYR A 24 -2.27 27.40 -20.54
N LYS A 25 -1.86 28.62 -20.19
CA LYS A 25 -2.57 29.50 -19.25
C LYS A 25 -3.73 30.18 -19.99
N GLY A 26 -4.81 29.43 -20.22
CA GLY A 26 -6.06 29.93 -20.81
C GLY A 26 -6.93 30.67 -19.78
N ASP A 27 -8.25 30.52 -19.88
CA ASP A 27 -9.17 31.02 -18.86
C ASP A 27 -8.89 30.33 -17.51
N ILE A 28 -8.52 31.14 -16.51
CA ILE A 28 -8.20 30.67 -15.15
C ILE A 28 -9.49 30.56 -14.32
N VAL A 29 -10.56 31.22 -14.74
CA VAL A 29 -11.83 31.31 -14.01
C VAL A 29 -12.65 30.04 -14.21
N THR A 30 -12.70 29.48 -15.42
CA THR A 30 -13.32 28.17 -15.65
C THR A 30 -12.37 27.04 -15.23
N GLY A 31 -12.89 26.14 -14.39
CA GLY A 31 -12.21 24.89 -14.05
C GLY A 31 -12.26 23.92 -15.23
N VAL A 32 -11.35 22.94 -15.23
CA VAL A 32 -11.24 21.94 -16.30
C VAL A 32 -12.45 21.02 -16.28
N GLN A 33 -13.09 20.82 -17.42
CA GLN A 33 -14.28 20.00 -17.55
C GLN A 33 -13.93 18.52 -17.70
N GLY A 34 -14.62 17.69 -16.94
CA GLY A 34 -14.52 16.24 -16.99
C GLY A 34 -15.89 15.60 -17.15
N GLU A 35 -15.89 14.33 -17.55
CA GLU A 35 -17.08 13.49 -17.52
C GLU A 35 -16.75 12.15 -16.86
N ILE A 36 -17.76 11.59 -16.19
CA ILE A 36 -17.72 10.26 -15.59
C ILE A 36 -18.66 9.37 -16.37
N ILE A 37 -18.19 8.18 -16.72
CA ILE A 37 -18.99 7.13 -17.34
C ILE A 37 -18.84 5.87 -16.49
N LEU A 38 -19.96 5.32 -16.03
CA LEU A 38 -20.00 4.01 -15.41
C LEU A 38 -20.19 2.98 -16.51
N LYS A 39 -19.31 1.97 -16.55
CA LYS A 39 -19.37 0.89 -17.52
C LYS A 39 -19.35 -0.45 -16.81
N ASN A 40 -20.10 -1.39 -17.36
CA ASN A 40 -19.89 -2.79 -17.03
C ASN A 40 -18.53 -3.22 -17.62
N PRO A 41 -17.66 -3.95 -16.88
CA PRO A 41 -16.41 -4.49 -17.41
C PRO A 41 -16.56 -5.29 -18.72
N ASN A 42 -17.75 -5.87 -18.95
CA ASN A 42 -18.08 -6.61 -20.17
C ASN A 42 -18.40 -5.69 -21.38
N GLY A 43 -18.46 -4.37 -21.19
CA GLY A 43 -18.61 -3.36 -22.25
C GLY A 43 -20.01 -3.25 -22.89
N ARG A 44 -21.00 -4.03 -22.44
CA ARG A 44 -22.36 -4.07 -23.03
C ARG A 44 -23.30 -2.97 -22.52
N VAL A 45 -23.00 -2.43 -21.35
CA VAL A 45 -23.84 -1.47 -20.64
C VAL A 45 -23.00 -0.27 -20.22
N GLU A 46 -23.44 0.92 -20.58
CA GLU A 46 -22.78 2.18 -20.24
C GLU A 46 -23.81 3.19 -19.70
N SER A 47 -23.46 3.92 -18.65
CA SER A 47 -24.29 5.03 -18.15
C SER A 47 -24.22 6.25 -19.07
N GLU A 48 -25.17 7.16 -18.91
CA GLU A 48 -25.02 8.52 -19.43
C GLU A 48 -23.75 9.20 -18.87
N ARG A 49 -23.22 10.15 -19.64
CA ARG A 49 -22.02 10.92 -19.30
C ARG A 49 -22.37 11.96 -18.25
N ILE A 50 -21.82 11.81 -17.06
CA ILE A 50 -22.05 12.73 -15.96
C ILE A 50 -20.97 13.81 -16.01
N GLY A 51 -21.31 14.99 -16.51
CA GLY A 51 -20.41 16.14 -16.58
C GLY A 51 -20.05 16.68 -15.20
N PHE A 52 -18.81 17.14 -15.06
CA PHE A 52 -18.30 17.79 -13.85
C PHE A 52 -17.20 18.79 -14.17
N ILE A 53 -16.96 19.70 -13.23
CA ILE A 53 -15.84 20.63 -13.27
C ILE A 53 -14.88 20.20 -12.16
N VAL A 54 -13.60 20.02 -12.51
CA VAL A 54 -12.56 19.58 -11.57
C VAL A 54 -12.40 20.60 -10.46
N LYS A 55 -12.51 20.14 -9.21
CA LYS A 55 -12.15 20.90 -8.02
C LYS A 55 -10.70 20.60 -7.67
N GLU A 56 -9.78 21.46 -8.11
CA GLU A 56 -8.37 21.33 -7.76
C GLU A 56 -8.17 21.55 -6.25
N PHE A 57 -7.31 20.75 -5.61
CA PHE A 57 -6.98 20.82 -4.17
C PHE A 57 -8.13 20.54 -3.19
N ALA A 58 -9.28 20.09 -3.68
CA ALA A 58 -10.40 19.67 -2.85
C ALA A 58 -10.89 18.28 -3.28
N VAL A 59 -11.46 17.53 -2.34
CA VAL A 59 -12.13 16.27 -2.65
C VAL A 59 -13.50 16.60 -3.25
N ASP A 60 -13.75 16.14 -4.48
CA ASP A 60 -15.07 16.23 -5.08
C ASP A 60 -15.89 15.00 -4.67
N ARG A 61 -17.02 15.26 -4.00
CA ARG A 61 -17.96 14.24 -3.52
C ARG A 61 -19.20 14.31 -4.38
N ARG A 62 -19.55 13.19 -5.01
CA ARG A 62 -20.70 13.08 -5.89
C ARG A 62 -21.53 11.88 -5.52
N GLU A 63 -22.83 12.09 -5.41
CA GLU A 63 -23.80 11.03 -5.17
C GLU A 63 -24.47 10.72 -6.50
N ILE A 64 -24.15 9.57 -7.08
CA ILE A 64 -24.73 9.14 -8.35
C ILE A 64 -26.03 8.38 -8.03
N PRO A 65 -27.19 8.77 -8.56
CA PRO A 65 -28.44 8.05 -8.26
C PRO A 65 -28.35 6.59 -8.73
N ARG A 66 -28.95 5.68 -7.97
CA ARG A 66 -28.96 4.24 -8.27
C ARG A 66 -29.56 3.92 -9.64
N LYS A 67 -30.59 4.66 -10.03
CA LYS A 67 -31.22 4.56 -11.35
C LYS A 67 -30.70 5.67 -12.24
N LEU A 68 -30.17 5.28 -13.39
CA LEU A 68 -29.57 6.19 -14.37
C LEU A 68 -30.13 5.89 -15.75
N SER A 69 -30.23 6.93 -16.58
CA SER A 69 -30.35 6.70 -18.01
C SER A 69 -29.02 6.22 -18.56
N GLY A 70 -29.04 5.28 -19.48
CA GLY A 70 -27.84 4.84 -20.18
C GLY A 70 -28.17 4.03 -21.41
N THR A 71 -27.17 3.31 -21.89
CA THR A 71 -27.23 2.57 -23.14
C THR A 71 -26.89 1.12 -22.87
N ARG A 72 -27.80 0.20 -23.25
CA ARG A 72 -27.54 -1.24 -23.29
C ARG A 72 -27.46 -1.65 -24.76
N ASP A 73 -26.32 -2.15 -25.21
CA ASP A 73 -26.08 -2.58 -26.60
C ASP A 73 -26.50 -1.53 -27.67
N GLY A 74 -26.30 -0.25 -27.38
CA GLY A 74 -26.64 0.86 -28.29
C GLY A 74 -28.07 1.40 -28.15
N GLN A 75 -28.93 0.82 -27.32
CA GLN A 75 -30.30 1.30 -27.10
C GLN A 75 -30.45 2.07 -25.77
N PRO A 76 -31.13 3.24 -25.76
CA PRO A 76 -31.41 3.98 -24.54
C PRO A 76 -32.32 3.17 -23.61
N THR A 77 -31.91 2.96 -22.36
CA THR A 77 -32.68 2.23 -21.35
C THR A 77 -32.39 2.81 -19.96
N GLU A 78 -33.36 2.72 -19.07
CA GLU A 78 -33.16 3.00 -17.64
C GLU A 78 -32.40 1.82 -17.01
N LEU A 79 -31.26 2.12 -16.38
CA LEU A 79 -30.33 1.15 -15.82
C LEU A 79 -30.28 1.28 -14.30
N ASP A 80 -30.17 0.14 -13.62
CA ASP A 80 -29.80 0.10 -12.20
C ASP A 80 -28.29 -0.14 -12.07
N ILE A 81 -27.59 0.68 -11.28
CA ILE A 81 -26.15 0.55 -11.06
C ILE A 81 -25.78 -0.86 -10.58
N PHE A 82 -26.52 -1.42 -9.63
CA PHE A 82 -26.15 -2.68 -8.98
C PHE A 82 -26.56 -3.92 -9.77
N GLU A 83 -27.62 -3.82 -10.57
CA GLU A 83 -28.13 -4.96 -11.34
C GLU A 83 -27.52 -5.01 -12.75
N ASP A 84 -27.32 -3.86 -13.40
CA ASP A 84 -26.94 -3.78 -14.83
C ASP A 84 -25.47 -3.41 -15.08
N LEU A 85 -24.92 -2.50 -14.25
CA LEU A 85 -23.56 -1.97 -14.44
C LEU A 85 -22.49 -2.75 -13.67
N VAL A 86 -22.87 -3.47 -12.62
CA VAL A 86 -21.97 -4.31 -11.84
C VAL A 86 -21.93 -5.72 -12.45
N SER A 87 -20.74 -6.24 -12.72
CA SER A 87 -20.56 -7.64 -13.16
C SER A 87 -20.95 -8.63 -12.05
N GLU A 88 -21.21 -9.89 -12.38
CA GLU A 88 -21.52 -10.96 -11.41
C GLU A 88 -20.44 -11.09 -10.32
N ASP A 89 -19.18 -10.80 -10.65
CA ASP A 89 -18.03 -10.77 -9.73
C ASP A 89 -17.98 -9.50 -8.83
N GLY A 90 -18.97 -8.62 -8.94
CA GLY A 90 -19.02 -7.36 -8.20
C GLY A 90 -18.08 -6.28 -8.75
N GLN A 91 -17.65 -6.36 -10.00
CA GLN A 91 -16.76 -5.38 -10.61
C GLN A 91 -17.53 -4.25 -11.32
N LEU A 92 -17.09 -3.01 -11.15
CA LEU A 92 -17.63 -1.81 -11.80
C LEU A 92 -16.47 -1.03 -12.39
N GLN A 93 -16.58 -0.64 -13.66
CA GLN A 93 -15.57 0.21 -14.31
C GLN A 93 -16.04 1.66 -14.28
N VAL A 94 -15.26 2.53 -13.63
CA VAL A 94 -15.50 3.97 -13.63
C VAL A 94 -14.49 4.63 -14.56
N VAL A 95 -14.98 5.21 -15.65
CA VAL A 95 -14.15 5.91 -16.64
C VAL A 95 -14.28 7.40 -16.40
N VAL A 96 -13.15 8.05 -16.14
CA VAL A 96 -13.06 9.51 -16.02
C VAL A 96 -12.36 10.05 -17.26
N ARG A 97 -12.98 10.99 -17.97
CA ARG A 97 -12.43 11.60 -19.18
C ARG A 97 -12.34 13.12 -19.06
N CYS A 98 -11.22 13.69 -19.46
CA CYS A 98 -11.06 15.13 -19.64
C CYS A 98 -11.72 15.55 -20.96
N LEU A 99 -12.58 16.56 -20.92
CA LEU A 99 -13.25 17.11 -22.10
C LEU A 99 -12.44 18.22 -22.77
N ASP A 100 -11.60 18.91 -22.01
CA ASP A 100 -10.84 20.05 -22.51
C ASP A 100 -9.60 19.59 -23.30
N SER A 101 -9.55 19.99 -24.56
CA SER A 101 -8.41 19.70 -25.44
C SER A 101 -7.14 20.40 -24.94
N GLY A 102 -6.03 19.68 -24.92
CA GLY A 102 -4.74 20.20 -24.45
C GLY A 102 -4.62 20.35 -22.93
N GLN A 103 -5.58 19.82 -22.17
CA GLN A 103 -5.54 19.73 -20.72
C GLN A 103 -5.65 18.25 -20.29
N TYR A 104 -5.05 17.92 -19.15
CA TYR A 104 -4.96 16.54 -18.69
C TYR A 104 -5.36 16.43 -17.21
N PHE A 105 -5.86 15.27 -16.81
CA PHE A 105 -6.08 14.94 -15.41
C PHE A 105 -4.91 14.12 -14.86
N GLY A 106 -4.30 14.64 -13.81
CA GLY A 106 -3.44 13.86 -12.92
C GLY A 106 -4.32 13.12 -11.93
N MET A 107 -4.42 11.80 -12.13
CA MET A 107 -5.19 10.89 -11.29
C MET A 107 -4.47 9.54 -11.23
N ALA A 108 -4.32 9.00 -10.03
CA ALA A 108 -3.95 7.61 -9.81
C ALA A 108 -5.19 6.78 -9.42
N GLN A 109 -5.09 5.45 -9.52
CA GLN A 109 -6.18 4.55 -9.09
C GLN A 109 -6.74 4.83 -7.68
N PRO A 110 -5.93 5.13 -6.64
CA PRO A 110 -6.46 5.42 -5.30
C PRO A 110 -7.18 6.77 -5.17
N ASP A 111 -7.07 7.66 -6.17
CA ASP A 111 -7.67 8.99 -6.13
C ASP A 111 -9.17 8.97 -6.40
N LEU A 112 -9.73 7.85 -6.85
CA LEU A 112 -11.17 7.62 -6.99
C LEU A 112 -11.58 6.39 -6.20
N TYR A 113 -12.47 6.59 -5.23
CA TYR A 113 -12.99 5.50 -4.42
C TYR A 113 -14.48 5.64 -4.14
N LEU A 114 -15.12 4.48 -3.96
CA LEU A 114 -16.54 4.38 -3.61
C LEU A 114 -16.67 4.38 -2.08
N ARG A 115 -17.45 5.30 -1.53
CA ARG A 115 -17.69 5.39 -0.09
C ARG A 115 -18.93 4.57 0.25
N ALA A 116 -18.74 3.45 0.93
CA ALA A 116 -19.82 2.52 1.31
C ALA A 116 -20.59 2.91 2.58
N GLY A 117 -20.22 4.02 3.22
CA GLY A 117 -20.86 4.52 4.44
C GLY A 117 -19.84 4.85 5.53
N ASP A 118 -20.34 5.47 6.60
CA ASP A 118 -19.52 5.92 7.71
C ASP A 118 -19.50 4.90 8.84
N SER A 119 -18.30 4.56 9.30
CA SER A 119 -18.11 3.79 10.54
C SER A 119 -17.90 4.75 11.71
N THR A 120 -18.21 4.30 12.92
CA THR A 120 -17.94 5.07 14.15
C THR A 120 -16.46 5.42 14.27
N PHE A 121 -16.15 6.71 14.41
CA PHE A 121 -14.79 7.23 14.58
C PHE A 121 -14.04 6.51 15.72
N GLY A 122 -14.69 6.35 16.88
CA GLY A 122 -14.09 5.71 18.04
C GLY A 122 -13.65 4.26 17.79
N TRP A 123 -14.39 3.51 16.98
CA TRP A 123 -14.01 2.14 16.61
C TRP A 123 -12.78 2.13 15.69
N ASN A 124 -12.69 3.08 14.77
CA ASN A 124 -11.52 3.21 13.90
C ASN A 124 -10.28 3.64 14.68
N MET A 125 -10.43 4.59 15.61
CA MET A 125 -9.35 5.03 16.49
C MET A 125 -8.83 3.90 17.40
N PHE A 126 -9.73 3.08 17.95
CA PHE A 126 -9.35 1.89 18.72
C PHE A 126 -8.51 0.91 17.89
N LYS A 127 -8.90 0.61 16.65
CA LYS A 127 -8.09 -0.24 15.75
C LYS A 127 -6.70 0.35 15.51
N GLY A 128 -6.60 1.67 15.37
CA GLY A 128 -5.32 2.37 15.23
C GLY A 128 -4.41 2.18 16.45
N PHE A 129 -4.96 2.38 17.66
CA PHE A 129 -4.22 2.11 18.90
C PHE A 129 -3.85 0.64 19.07
N LEU A 130 -4.72 -0.27 18.65
CA LEU A 130 -4.44 -1.71 18.67
C LEU A 130 -3.25 -2.05 17.76
N GLY A 131 -3.11 -1.40 16.61
CA GLY A 131 -1.94 -1.53 15.73
C GLY A 131 -0.62 -1.20 16.43
N ILE A 132 -0.57 -0.03 17.09
CA ILE A 132 0.61 0.42 17.86
C ILE A 132 0.87 -0.53 19.04
N TRP A 133 -0.17 -0.98 19.72
CA TRP A 133 -0.04 -1.94 20.83
C TRP A 133 0.56 -3.27 20.38
N MET A 134 0.13 -3.83 19.26
CA MET A 134 0.71 -5.04 18.67
C MET A 134 2.19 -4.86 18.31
N GLN A 135 2.56 -3.69 17.78
CA GLN A 135 3.95 -3.34 17.50
C GLN A 135 4.81 -3.36 18.77
N MET A 136 4.31 -2.80 19.88
CA MET A 136 4.99 -2.82 21.17
C MET A 136 5.17 -4.24 21.71
N VAL A 137 4.14 -5.09 21.60
CA VAL A 137 4.20 -6.50 22.02
C VAL A 137 5.30 -7.25 21.26
N LEU A 138 5.41 -7.05 19.95
CA LEU A 138 6.44 -7.70 19.14
C LEU A 138 7.87 -7.33 19.56
N ILE A 139 8.11 -6.05 19.84
CA ILE A 139 9.42 -5.57 20.30
C ILE A 139 9.76 -6.19 21.66
N ILE A 140 8.78 -6.26 22.57
CA ILE A 140 8.96 -6.88 23.89
C ILE A 140 9.27 -8.37 23.75
N CYS A 141 8.58 -9.10 22.87
CA CYS A 141 8.81 -10.53 22.66
C CYS A 141 10.23 -10.82 22.17
N LEU A 142 10.73 -10.05 21.21
CA LEU A 142 12.12 -10.17 20.76
C LEU A 142 13.12 -9.80 21.86
N GLY A 143 12.84 -8.77 22.64
CA GLY A 143 13.71 -8.38 23.75
C GLY A 143 13.77 -9.39 24.88
N VAL A 144 12.64 -9.99 25.23
CA VAL A 144 12.59 -11.10 26.20
C VAL A 144 13.31 -12.33 25.65
N MET A 145 13.20 -12.62 24.35
CA MET A 145 13.93 -13.73 23.74
C MET A 145 15.45 -13.52 23.80
N PHE A 146 15.96 -12.34 23.42
CA PHE A 146 17.39 -12.04 23.50
C PHE A 146 17.93 -12.05 24.94
N SER A 147 17.14 -11.61 25.93
CA SER A 147 17.57 -11.61 27.33
C SER A 147 17.73 -13.01 27.93
N THR A 148 17.23 -14.07 27.29
CA THR A 148 17.38 -15.45 27.78
C THR A 148 18.80 -16.01 27.64
N PHE A 149 19.57 -15.54 26.65
CA PHE A 149 20.92 -16.04 26.35
C PHE A 149 22.02 -14.96 26.25
N LEU A 150 21.64 -13.69 26.08
CA LEU A 150 22.60 -12.57 26.06
C LEU A 150 22.71 -11.91 27.44
N SER A 151 23.85 -11.27 27.71
CA SER A 151 23.97 -10.37 28.86
C SER A 151 23.11 -9.13 28.67
N GLY A 152 22.65 -8.51 29.76
CA GLY A 152 21.73 -7.35 29.72
C GLY A 152 22.14 -6.25 28.75
N PRO A 153 23.40 -5.75 28.78
CA PRO A 153 23.86 -4.73 27.83
C PRO A 153 23.79 -5.16 26.37
N VAL A 154 24.17 -6.40 26.06
CA VAL A 154 24.18 -6.89 24.68
C VAL A 154 22.75 -7.14 24.18
N ALA A 155 21.85 -7.61 25.06
CA ALA A 155 20.43 -7.76 24.73
C ALA A 155 19.79 -6.41 24.36
N MET A 156 20.11 -5.33 25.06
CA MET A 156 19.62 -3.98 24.73
C MET A 156 20.12 -3.48 23.37
N VAL A 157 21.38 -3.74 23.04
CA VAL A 157 21.91 -3.39 21.71
C VAL A 157 21.24 -4.22 20.63
N ALA A 158 21.06 -5.53 20.85
CA ALA A 158 20.39 -6.41 19.90
C ALA A 158 18.93 -6.01 19.64
N THR A 159 18.17 -5.64 20.68
CA THR A 159 16.79 -5.17 20.52
C THR A 159 16.72 -3.83 19.80
N MET A 160 17.62 -2.90 20.11
CA MET A 160 17.72 -1.61 19.41
C MET A 160 18.03 -1.82 17.92
N THR A 161 19.00 -2.67 17.60
CA THR A 161 19.33 -3.00 16.21
C THR A 161 18.14 -3.65 15.49
N CYS A 162 17.46 -4.60 16.13
CA CYS A 162 16.27 -5.22 15.53
C CYS A 162 15.14 -4.21 15.30
N LEU A 163 14.94 -3.26 16.23
CA LEU A 163 13.97 -2.17 16.07
C LEU A 163 14.30 -1.31 14.85
N LEU A 164 15.55 -0.84 14.74
CA LEU A 164 15.99 -0.03 13.60
C LEU A 164 15.80 -0.80 12.28
N LEU A 165 16.28 -2.03 12.20
CA LEU A 165 16.14 -2.87 11.00
C LEU A 165 14.67 -3.14 10.66
N GLY A 166 13.81 -3.38 11.64
CA GLY A 166 12.39 -3.64 11.42
C GLY A 166 11.62 -2.43 10.87
N PHE A 167 12.08 -1.20 11.11
CA PHE A 167 11.52 0.00 10.46
C PHE A 167 12.01 0.16 9.01
N PHE A 168 13.28 -0.14 8.74
CA PHE A 168 13.85 -0.07 7.38
C PHE A 168 13.58 -1.29 6.50
N GLY A 169 12.85 -2.29 7.01
CA GLY A 169 12.63 -3.56 6.30
C GLY A 169 11.89 -3.44 4.96
N ASN A 170 11.11 -2.39 4.72
CA ASN A 170 10.51 -2.14 3.40
C ASN A 170 11.56 -1.70 2.39
N LEU A 171 12.40 -0.72 2.74
CA LEU A 171 13.49 -0.24 1.88
C LEU A 171 14.47 -1.38 1.53
N ALA A 172 14.80 -2.24 2.49
CA ALA A 172 15.68 -3.37 2.22
C ALA A 172 15.07 -4.39 1.24
N LEU A 173 13.75 -4.57 1.27
CA LEU A 173 13.06 -5.42 0.30
C LEU A 173 13.02 -4.76 -1.08
N ASP A 174 12.69 -3.47 -1.16
CA ASP A 174 12.58 -2.74 -2.43
C ASP A 174 13.92 -2.65 -3.17
N VAL A 175 15.03 -2.61 -2.43
CA VAL A 175 16.38 -2.71 -3.00
C VAL A 175 16.67 -4.14 -3.46
N ALA A 176 16.16 -5.15 -2.75
CA ALA A 176 16.40 -6.56 -3.08
C ALA A 176 15.53 -7.10 -4.21
N THR A 177 14.32 -6.57 -4.40
CA THR A 177 13.43 -6.91 -5.51
C THR A 177 13.87 -6.25 -6.81
N GLY A 178 14.79 -5.28 -6.74
CA GLY A 178 15.26 -4.54 -7.92
C GLY A 178 14.31 -3.43 -8.37
N ASP A 179 13.32 -3.07 -7.54
CA ASP A 179 12.40 -1.96 -7.83
C ASP A 179 13.12 -0.60 -7.75
N THR A 180 14.25 -0.55 -7.04
CA THR A 180 15.10 0.64 -6.95
C THR A 180 16.18 0.60 -8.04
N PRO A 181 16.23 1.58 -8.96
CA PRO A 181 17.31 1.66 -9.94
C PRO A 181 18.63 1.96 -9.21
N GLY A 182 19.71 1.24 -9.55
CA GLY A 182 21.02 1.44 -8.92
C GLY A 182 21.85 0.17 -8.75
N GLY A 183 21.25 -1.01 -8.89
CA GLY A 183 21.94 -2.29 -8.72
C GLY A 183 22.23 -2.62 -7.26
N GLY A 184 23.14 -3.56 -7.03
CA GLY A 184 23.50 -4.00 -5.68
C GLY A 184 24.38 -3.00 -4.91
N PRO A 185 24.72 -3.30 -3.65
CA PRO A 185 25.50 -2.42 -2.79
C PRO A 185 26.90 -2.11 -3.34
N ILE A 186 27.61 -3.11 -3.89
CA ILE A 186 28.96 -2.92 -4.45
C ILE A 186 28.87 -2.13 -5.76
N GLU A 187 27.92 -2.45 -6.61
CA GLU A 187 27.63 -1.70 -7.83
C GLU A 187 27.33 -0.23 -7.51
N SER A 188 26.51 0.04 -6.49
CA SER A 188 26.23 1.41 -6.01
C SER A 188 27.48 2.10 -5.45
N LEU A 189 28.32 1.40 -4.70
CA LEU A 189 29.59 1.92 -4.17
C LEU A 189 30.57 2.31 -5.28
N ILE A 190 30.59 1.58 -6.40
CA ILE A 190 31.45 1.87 -7.56
C ILE A 190 30.87 3.02 -8.40
N ARG A 191 29.54 3.10 -8.52
CA ARG A 191 28.86 4.18 -9.26
C ARG A 191 29.05 5.55 -8.62
N MET A 192 29.13 5.63 -7.30
CA MET A 192 29.30 6.90 -6.57
C MET A 192 30.55 7.70 -7.00
N PRO A 193 31.77 7.15 -6.99
CA PRO A 193 32.96 7.86 -7.47
C PRO A 193 32.97 8.02 -9.00
N LEU A 194 32.39 7.09 -9.75
CA LEU A 194 32.34 7.15 -11.22
C LEU A 194 31.26 8.11 -11.76
N GLN A 195 30.40 8.65 -10.89
CA GLN A 195 29.29 9.56 -11.23
C GLN A 195 28.36 9.01 -12.34
N THR A 196 28.26 7.69 -12.45
CA THR A 196 27.37 7.01 -13.42
C THR A 196 25.95 6.94 -12.87
N GLY A 197 24.96 7.31 -13.69
CA GLY A 197 23.55 7.30 -13.30
C GLY A 197 23.01 5.89 -13.03
N ALA A 198 22.11 5.76 -12.06
CA ALA A 198 21.51 4.50 -11.60
C ALA A 198 20.69 3.75 -12.67
N MET A 199 20.27 4.44 -13.73
CA MET A 199 19.48 3.88 -14.85
C MET A 199 20.34 3.30 -15.98
N ILE A 200 21.65 3.53 -15.96
CA ILE A 200 22.59 3.07 -16.99
C ILE A 200 23.26 1.80 -16.48
N GLU A 201 23.47 0.80 -17.33
CA GLU A 201 24.25 -0.38 -16.96
C GLU A 201 25.69 0.01 -16.62
N LEU A 202 26.24 -0.59 -15.55
CA LEU A 202 27.61 -0.34 -15.14
C LEU A 202 28.58 -0.96 -16.17
N ASP A 203 29.28 -0.11 -16.92
CA ASP A 203 30.32 -0.48 -17.90
C ASP A 203 31.70 -0.15 -17.33
N LEU A 204 32.44 -1.18 -16.94
CA LEU A 204 33.81 -1.11 -16.43
C LEU A 204 34.83 -1.48 -17.52
N GLY A 205 34.40 -1.72 -18.77
CA GLY A 205 35.26 -2.18 -19.86
C GLY A 205 35.80 -3.60 -19.68
N ASN A 206 35.31 -4.35 -18.68
CA ASN A 206 35.67 -5.74 -18.43
C ASN A 206 34.45 -6.55 -17.99
N GLN A 207 33.91 -7.31 -18.95
CA GLN A 207 32.72 -8.14 -18.76
C GLN A 207 32.85 -9.17 -17.62
N VAL A 208 34.07 -9.66 -17.35
CA VAL A 208 34.32 -10.62 -16.27
C VAL A 208 34.20 -9.94 -14.90
N LEU A 209 34.71 -8.71 -14.78
CA LEU A 209 34.64 -7.93 -13.55
C LEU A 209 33.20 -7.53 -13.24
N GLU A 210 32.46 -7.05 -14.25
CA GLU A 210 31.04 -6.69 -14.13
C GLU A 210 30.17 -7.88 -13.71
N THR A 211 30.35 -9.03 -14.36
CA THR A 211 29.61 -10.25 -14.02
C THR A 211 29.92 -10.70 -12.60
N THR A 212 31.19 -10.62 -12.19
CA THR A 212 31.60 -10.99 -10.83
C THR A 212 30.96 -10.07 -9.80
N ILE A 213 30.95 -8.76 -10.04
CA ILE A 213 30.33 -7.78 -9.14
C ILE A 213 28.83 -8.06 -9.03
N ARG A 214 28.13 -8.28 -10.14
CA ARG A 214 26.68 -8.60 -10.15
C ARG A 214 26.37 -9.86 -9.34
N VAL A 215 27.17 -10.92 -9.48
CA VAL A 215 26.98 -12.18 -8.74
C VAL A 215 27.22 -12.00 -7.24
N VAL A 216 28.29 -11.29 -6.86
CA VAL A 216 28.58 -11.01 -5.45
C VAL A 216 27.48 -10.16 -4.83
N ASP A 217 27.03 -9.13 -5.54
CA ASP A 217 25.93 -8.28 -5.10
C ASP A 217 24.63 -9.07 -4.92
N GLN A 218 24.30 -9.97 -5.84
CA GLN A 218 23.14 -10.84 -5.69
C GLN A 218 23.24 -11.73 -4.45
N GLY A 219 24.44 -12.22 -4.11
CA GLY A 219 24.69 -12.96 -2.88
C GLY A 219 24.51 -12.12 -1.61
N ILE A 220 25.02 -10.89 -1.61
CA ILE A 220 24.84 -9.93 -0.51
C ILE A 220 23.35 -9.60 -0.34
N MET A 221 22.64 -9.32 -1.43
CA MET A 221 21.22 -9.02 -1.42
C MET A 221 20.38 -10.19 -0.92
N TYR A 222 20.70 -11.43 -1.32
CA TYR A 222 20.03 -12.61 -0.80
C TYR A 222 20.21 -12.78 0.73
N THR A 223 21.42 -12.51 1.22
CA THR A 223 21.73 -12.55 2.65
C THR A 223 20.97 -11.47 3.41
N LEU A 224 20.94 -10.25 2.84
CA LEU A 224 20.20 -9.12 3.39
C LEU A 224 18.71 -9.45 3.52
N VAL A 225 18.08 -9.96 2.45
CA VAL A 225 16.68 -10.38 2.44
C VAL A 225 16.40 -11.43 3.51
N SER A 226 17.28 -12.42 3.65
CA SER A 226 17.12 -13.49 4.64
C SER A 226 17.06 -12.94 6.07
N VAL A 227 17.92 -11.97 6.38
CA VAL A 227 17.92 -11.29 7.70
C VAL A 227 16.66 -10.44 7.89
N PHE A 228 16.25 -9.66 6.88
CA PHE A 228 15.06 -8.81 6.97
C PHE A 228 13.74 -9.59 6.92
N GLN A 229 13.73 -10.82 6.42
CA GLN A 229 12.58 -11.72 6.52
C GLN A 229 12.44 -12.31 7.93
N ALA A 230 13.55 -12.52 8.64
CA ALA A 230 13.52 -13.01 10.02
C ALA A 230 13.00 -11.95 11.00
N ILE A 231 13.31 -10.67 10.76
CA ILE A 231 12.90 -9.55 11.62
C ILE A 231 11.48 -9.09 11.23
N PRO A 232 10.57 -8.91 12.20
CA PRO A 232 9.25 -8.36 11.92
C PRO A 232 9.34 -6.92 11.41
N ARG A 233 8.57 -6.63 10.37
CA ARG A 233 8.48 -5.28 9.80
C ARG A 233 7.54 -4.42 10.63
N PHE A 234 8.08 -3.70 11.61
CA PHE A 234 7.30 -2.87 12.53
C PHE A 234 6.49 -1.77 11.82
N GLY A 235 7.03 -1.21 10.72
CA GLY A 235 6.35 -0.17 9.96
C GLY A 235 4.97 -0.58 9.43
N GLN A 236 4.72 -1.88 9.20
CA GLN A 236 3.42 -2.36 8.70
C GLN A 236 2.31 -2.23 9.73
N PHE A 237 2.62 -2.17 11.02
CA PHE A 237 1.64 -2.06 12.11
C PHE A 237 1.18 -0.62 12.35
N ASN A 238 1.86 0.36 11.76
CA ASN A 238 1.46 1.76 11.83
C ASN A 238 0.29 2.03 10.86
N THR A 239 -0.92 2.03 11.40
CA THR A 239 -2.14 2.41 10.68
C THR A 239 -2.61 3.82 11.00
N GLY A 240 -1.71 4.70 11.46
CA GLY A 240 -2.03 6.08 11.84
C GLY A 240 -2.55 6.91 10.68
N ASP A 241 -2.01 6.71 9.47
CA ASP A 241 -2.41 7.44 8.27
C ASP A 241 -3.88 7.22 7.93
N PHE A 242 -4.39 5.98 8.08
CA PHE A 242 -5.81 5.70 7.87
C PHE A 242 -6.70 6.54 8.79
N VAL A 243 -6.33 6.67 10.07
CA VAL A 243 -7.08 7.47 11.03
C VAL A 243 -6.97 8.96 10.72
N ALA A 244 -5.77 9.44 10.36
CA ALA A 244 -5.50 10.84 10.04
C ALA A 244 -6.25 11.31 8.78
N TYR A 245 -6.30 10.48 7.75
CA TYR A 245 -7.03 10.76 6.51
C TYR A 245 -8.53 10.42 6.59
N GLY A 246 -9.00 9.88 7.72
CA GLY A 246 -10.41 9.54 7.92
C GLY A 246 -10.86 8.26 7.21
N PHE A 247 -9.93 7.43 6.75
CA PHE A 247 -10.22 6.12 6.16
C PHE A 247 -10.41 5.04 7.22
N ASN A 248 -11.35 4.12 6.98
CA ASN A 248 -11.56 2.98 7.88
C ASN A 248 -10.44 1.95 7.74
N ILE A 249 -9.88 1.53 8.88
CA ILE A 249 -8.94 0.41 8.96
C ILE A 249 -9.73 -0.89 8.74
N ALA A 250 -9.37 -1.60 7.67
CA ALA A 250 -10.00 -2.87 7.32
C ALA A 250 -9.81 -3.91 8.44
N GLY A 251 -10.88 -4.61 8.81
CA GLY A 251 -10.80 -5.66 9.84
C GLY A 251 -9.87 -6.81 9.43
N SER A 252 -9.76 -7.11 8.13
CA SER A 252 -8.80 -8.07 7.59
C SER A 252 -7.35 -7.65 7.81
N LEU A 253 -7.05 -6.35 7.73
CA LEU A 253 -5.73 -5.81 8.00
C LEU A 253 -5.37 -5.98 9.48
N VAL A 254 -6.30 -5.64 10.38
CA VAL A 254 -6.14 -5.87 11.83
C VAL A 254 -5.95 -7.36 12.14
N ALA A 255 -6.74 -8.24 11.52
CA ALA A 255 -6.62 -9.68 11.70
C ALA A 255 -5.26 -10.21 11.21
N ARG A 256 -4.74 -9.69 10.09
CA ARG A 256 -3.38 -10.00 9.61
C ARG A 256 -2.33 -9.58 10.64
N HIS A 257 -2.42 -8.37 11.19
CA HIS A 257 -1.50 -7.90 12.23
C HIS A 257 -1.58 -8.76 13.49
N LEU A 258 -2.78 -9.15 13.92
CA LEU A 258 -2.98 -10.03 15.06
C LEU A 258 -2.34 -11.40 14.83
N THR A 259 -2.56 -11.98 13.64
CA THR A 259 -1.99 -13.28 13.25
C THR A 259 -0.47 -13.23 13.23
N MET A 260 0.11 -12.17 12.66
CA MET A 260 1.56 -11.95 12.68
C MET A 260 2.10 -11.85 14.10
N THR A 261 1.44 -11.05 14.95
CA THR A 261 1.84 -10.88 16.36
C THR A 261 1.83 -12.21 17.11
N LEU A 262 0.78 -13.00 16.94
CA LEU A 262 0.65 -14.32 17.56
C LEU A 262 1.71 -15.30 17.05
N ALA A 263 1.99 -15.31 15.75
CA ALA A 263 3.02 -16.17 15.16
C ALA A 263 4.42 -15.85 15.73
N TYR A 264 4.79 -14.57 15.78
CA TYR A 264 6.07 -14.15 16.36
C TYR A 264 6.12 -14.39 17.87
N PHE A 265 5.02 -14.19 18.60
CA PHE A 265 4.93 -14.51 20.02
C PHE A 265 5.21 -15.99 20.30
N LEU A 266 4.56 -16.89 19.55
CA LEU A 266 4.79 -18.33 19.68
C LEU A 266 6.22 -18.71 19.31
N LEU A 267 6.74 -18.21 18.18
CA LEU A 267 8.10 -18.49 17.71
C LEU A 267 9.14 -18.07 18.75
N THR A 268 9.08 -16.82 19.22
CA THR A 268 10.03 -16.28 20.19
C THR A 268 9.95 -16.98 21.54
N SER A 269 8.75 -17.36 21.97
CA SER A 269 8.52 -18.10 23.20
C SER A 269 9.09 -19.53 23.13
N ILE A 270 8.93 -20.22 22.00
CA ILE A 270 9.52 -21.55 21.78
C ILE A 270 11.05 -21.46 21.78
N ILE A 271 11.62 -20.50 21.06
CA ILE A 271 13.08 -20.28 21.01
C ILE A 271 13.63 -19.96 22.40
N ALA A 272 12.99 -19.05 23.13
CA ALA A 272 13.35 -18.69 24.49
C ALA A 272 13.31 -19.91 25.44
N TYR A 273 12.27 -20.74 25.34
CA TYR A 273 12.15 -21.97 26.12
C TYR A 273 13.31 -22.93 25.86
N PHE A 274 13.67 -23.17 24.59
CA PHE A 274 14.79 -24.03 24.24
C PHE A 274 16.11 -23.50 24.81
N PHE A 275 16.39 -22.20 24.69
CA PHE A 275 17.60 -21.60 25.25
C PHE A 275 17.69 -21.76 26.77
N LEU A 276 16.59 -21.48 27.48
CA LEU A 276 16.54 -21.67 28.94
C LEU A 276 16.78 -23.12 29.32
N LYS A 277 16.13 -24.07 28.64
CA LYS A 277 16.29 -25.50 28.89
C LYS A 277 17.70 -26.01 28.59
N THR A 278 18.31 -25.57 27.49
CA THR A 278 19.70 -25.93 27.19
C THR A 278 20.67 -25.41 28.24
N ARG A 279 20.40 -24.23 28.81
CA ARG A 279 21.19 -23.66 29.90
C ARG A 279 21.06 -24.47 31.19
N GLU A 280 19.85 -24.93 31.52
CA GLU A 280 19.62 -25.82 32.67
C GLU A 280 20.37 -27.15 32.51
N LEU A 281 20.33 -27.76 31.32
CA LEU A 281 21.05 -29.01 31.04
C LEU A 281 22.57 -28.86 31.05
N ALA A 282 23.11 -27.71 30.63
CA ALA A 282 24.54 -27.45 30.64
C ALA A 282 25.09 -27.09 32.04
N ALA A 283 24.20 -26.73 32.98
CA ALA A 283 24.56 -26.43 34.37
C ALA A 283 24.43 -27.64 35.31
N ALA A 284 23.85 -28.75 34.83
CA ALA A 284 23.72 -30.03 35.52
C ALA A 284 24.89 -30.98 35.17
#